data_AF-A0A509BU51-F1
#
_entry.id   AF-A0A509BU51-F1
#
_cell.length_a   1.000
_cell.length_b   1.000
_cell.length_c   1.000
_cell.angle_alpha   90.00
_cell.angle_beta   90.00
_cell.angle_gamma   90.00
#
_symmetry.space_group_name_H-M   'P 1'
#
loop_
_entity.id
_entity.type
_entity.pdbx_description
1 polymer ?
#
loop_
_entity_poly.entity_id
_entity_poly.type
_entity_poly.pdbx_seq_one_letter_code
_entity_poly.pdbx_strand_id
1 'polypeptide(L)'
;MFILETLNFVVDILKVPSVLVGLIALIGLVAQKKAFSDVVKGTIKTILGFIVLGGGATVLVGSLNPLGGMFEHAFNIQGIIPNNEAIVSIALEKYGASTALIMAFGMVANIVVARFTRLKYIFLTGHHTFYMACMIGVILTVAGFEGVGLVFTGSLILGLVMAFFPALAQRYMRRITGTDDIAFGHFGTLGYVLSGWIGSLCGKGSRSTEEMNLPKNLSFLRDSSISISLTMMIIYLIMAVSAGREYVEATFSGGKTIWCTPSSWQSPSPPAYSSFCKASV
;
A
#
# COMPACT_ATOMS: atom_id res chain seq x y z
N MET A 1 -24.49 -10.78 -33.17
CA MET A 1 -24.73 -11.13 -31.75
C MET A 1 -23.51 -11.85 -31.16
N PHE A 2 -23.10 -13.01 -31.70
CA PHE A 2 -21.97 -13.81 -31.19
C PHE A 2 -20.61 -13.05 -31.08
N ILE A 3 -20.26 -12.22 -32.08
CA ILE A 3 -19.02 -11.42 -32.03
C ILE A 3 -19.07 -10.37 -30.91
N LEU A 4 -20.23 -9.73 -30.70
CA LEU A 4 -20.42 -8.73 -29.67
C LEU A 4 -20.38 -9.36 -28.27
N GLU A 5 -20.97 -10.55 -28.11
CA GLU A 5 -20.91 -11.34 -26.88
C GLU A 5 -19.49 -11.83 -26.59
N THR A 6 -18.76 -12.29 -27.60
CA THR A 6 -17.36 -12.70 -27.44
C THR A 6 -16.47 -11.50 -27.08
N LEU A 7 -16.70 -10.34 -27.70
CA LEU A 7 -15.97 -9.11 -27.39
C LEU A 7 -16.27 -8.64 -25.96
N ASN A 8 -17.54 -8.66 -25.55
CA ASN A 8 -17.96 -8.31 -24.19
C ASN A 8 -17.38 -9.29 -23.16
N PHE A 9 -17.38 -10.59 -23.46
CA PHE A 9 -16.76 -11.62 -22.61
C PHE A 9 -15.26 -11.38 -22.42
N VAL A 10 -14.53 -11.11 -23.50
CA VAL A 10 -13.09 -10.79 -23.44
C VAL A 10 -12.87 -9.49 -22.66
N VAL A 11 -13.67 -8.46 -22.92
CA VAL A 11 -13.59 -7.18 -22.21
C VAL A 11 -13.88 -7.36 -20.71
N ASP A 12 -14.86 -8.17 -20.33
CA ASP A 12 -15.22 -8.40 -18.93
C ASP A 12 -14.15 -9.19 -18.18
N ILE A 13 -13.48 -10.14 -18.83
CA ILE A 13 -12.29 -10.80 -18.28
C ILE A 13 -11.14 -9.80 -18.10
N LEU A 14 -10.92 -8.91 -19.09
CA LEU A 14 -9.86 -7.92 -19.05
C LEU A 14 -10.13 -6.77 -18.06
N LYS A 15 -11.39 -6.54 -17.67
CA LYS A 15 -11.76 -5.60 -16.61
C LYS A 15 -11.34 -6.08 -15.22
N VAL A 16 -11.13 -7.38 -15.02
CA VAL A 16 -10.67 -7.92 -13.74
C VAL A 16 -9.19 -7.59 -13.55
N PRO A 17 -8.81 -6.74 -12.59
CA PRO A 17 -7.42 -6.25 -12.48
C PRO A 17 -6.41 -7.37 -12.25
N SER A 18 -6.75 -8.39 -11.46
CA SER A 18 -5.88 -9.53 -11.19
C SER A 18 -5.55 -10.33 -12.47
N VAL A 19 -6.54 -10.52 -13.34
CA VAL A 19 -6.36 -11.21 -14.63
C VAL A 19 -5.50 -10.38 -15.57
N LEU A 20 -5.77 -9.07 -15.66
CA LEU A 20 -4.99 -8.18 -16.51
C LEU A 20 -3.50 -8.11 -16.10
N VAL A 21 -3.23 -8.00 -14.80
CA VAL A 21 -1.84 -8.03 -14.28
C VAL A 21 -1.21 -9.42 -14.51
N GLY A 22 -1.99 -10.49 -14.39
CA GLY A 22 -1.57 -11.84 -14.78
C GLY A 22 -1.16 -11.95 -16.25
N LEU A 23 -1.94 -11.38 -17.17
CA LEU A 23 -1.63 -11.36 -18.60
C LEU A 23 -0.35 -10.58 -18.91
N ILE A 24 -0.13 -9.46 -18.22
CA ILE A 24 1.13 -8.70 -18.34
C ILE A 24 2.32 -9.56 -17.90
N ALA A 25 2.19 -10.29 -16.79
CA ALA A 25 3.22 -11.22 -16.33
C ALA A 25 3.44 -12.37 -17.33
N LEU A 26 2.37 -12.92 -17.90
CA LEU A 26 2.42 -13.95 -18.95
C LEU A 26 3.25 -13.45 -20.14
N ILE A 27 2.90 -12.28 -20.68
CA ILE A 27 3.61 -11.66 -21.81
C ILE A 27 5.08 -11.42 -21.46
N GLY A 28 5.35 -10.91 -20.25
CA GLY A 28 6.71 -10.66 -19.77
C GLY A 28 7.57 -11.94 -19.67
N LEU A 29 6.99 -13.04 -19.19
CA LEU A 29 7.69 -14.33 -19.04
C LEU A 29 7.92 -15.01 -20.40
N VAL A 30 6.95 -14.90 -21.32
CA VAL A 30 7.08 -15.38 -22.70
C VAL A 30 8.15 -14.58 -23.44
N ALA A 31 8.17 -13.25 -23.30
CA ALA A 31 9.20 -12.40 -23.89
C ALA A 31 10.62 -12.72 -23.37
N GLN A 32 10.73 -13.12 -22.10
CA GLN A 32 11.96 -13.62 -21.50
C GLN A 32 12.34 -15.06 -21.91
N LYS A 33 11.54 -15.70 -22.78
CA LYS A 33 11.74 -17.09 -23.25
C LYS A 33 11.88 -18.09 -22.10
N LYS A 34 11.13 -17.89 -21.01
CA LYS A 34 11.12 -18.83 -19.88
C LYS A 34 10.44 -20.15 -20.28
N ALA A 35 10.77 -21.22 -19.56
CA ALA A 35 10.15 -22.53 -19.78
C ALA A 35 8.63 -22.44 -19.56
N PHE A 36 7.85 -23.23 -20.29
CA PHE A 36 6.37 -23.21 -20.20
C PHE A 36 5.88 -23.37 -18.76
N SER A 37 6.51 -24.24 -17.97
CA SER A 37 6.18 -24.42 -16.55
C SER A 37 6.34 -23.12 -15.73
N ASP A 38 7.40 -22.35 -15.99
CA ASP A 38 7.68 -21.09 -15.28
C ASP A 38 6.71 -19.98 -15.72
N VAL A 39 6.37 -19.95 -17.01
CA VAL A 39 5.38 -19.02 -17.56
C VAL A 39 4.02 -19.21 -16.89
N VAL A 40 3.53 -20.45 -16.82
CA VAL A 40 2.25 -20.79 -16.16
C VAL A 40 2.31 -20.48 -14.67
N LYS A 41 3.36 -20.93 -13.97
CA LYS A 41 3.53 -20.68 -12.52
C LYS A 41 3.59 -19.19 -12.20
N GLY A 42 4.36 -18.41 -12.95
CA GLY A 42 4.52 -16.98 -12.73
C GLY A 42 3.22 -16.20 -12.98
N THR A 43 2.48 -16.57 -14.03
CA THR A 43 1.17 -15.98 -14.33
C THR A 43 0.16 -16.24 -13.22
N ILE A 44 -0.01 -17.50 -12.80
CA ILE A 44 -0.95 -17.88 -11.72
C ILE A 44 -0.55 -17.22 -10.40
N LYS A 45 0.74 -17.23 -10.04
CA LYS A 45 1.22 -16.56 -8.81
C LYS A 45 0.93 -15.07 -8.82
N THR A 46 1.03 -14.42 -9.97
CA THR A 46 0.73 -12.99 -10.10
C THR A 46 -0.76 -12.72 -9.86
N ILE A 47 -1.64 -13.52 -10.47
CA ILE A 47 -3.10 -13.42 -10.26
C ILE A 47 -3.44 -13.66 -8.79
N LEU A 48 -2.91 -14.74 -8.19
CA LEU A 48 -3.14 -15.09 -6.79
C LEU A 48 -2.64 -14.01 -5.83
N GLY A 49 -1.43 -13.48 -6.06
CA GLY A 49 -0.88 -12.38 -5.25
C GLY A 49 -1.77 -11.16 -5.25
N PHE A 50 -2.38 -10.85 -6.40
CA PHE A 50 -3.31 -9.73 -6.53
C PHE A 50 -4.64 -9.95 -5.80
N ILE A 51 -5.18 -11.18 -5.86
CA ILE A 51 -6.38 -11.57 -5.11
C ILE A 51 -6.12 -11.50 -3.59
N VAL A 52 -4.96 -11.99 -3.14
CA VAL A 52 -4.54 -11.93 -1.73
C VAL A 52 -4.38 -10.48 -1.26
N LEU A 53 -3.78 -9.60 -2.09
CA LEU A 53 -3.69 -8.17 -1.79
C LEU A 53 -5.08 -7.53 -1.64
N GLY A 54 -6.01 -7.80 -2.56
CA GLY A 54 -7.38 -7.29 -2.46
C GLY A 54 -8.09 -7.79 -1.20
N GLY A 55 -7.97 -9.09 -0.87
CA GLY A 55 -8.55 -9.64 0.35
C GLY A 55 -7.94 -9.07 1.63
N GLY A 56 -6.62 -8.91 1.68
CA GLY A 56 -5.90 -8.30 2.81
C GLY A 56 -6.29 -6.83 3.00
N ALA A 57 -6.41 -6.07 1.91
CA ALA A 57 -6.86 -4.68 1.97
C ALA A 57 -8.27 -4.56 2.54
N THR A 58 -9.20 -5.47 2.21
CA THR A 58 -10.56 -5.47 2.80
C THR A 58 -10.53 -5.70 4.31
N VAL A 59 -9.72 -6.65 4.80
CA VAL A 59 -9.55 -6.90 6.24
C VAL A 59 -8.97 -5.66 6.93
N LEU A 60 -7.99 -5.02 6.28
CA LEU A 60 -7.30 -3.86 6.82
C LEU A 60 -8.19 -2.61 6.87
N VAL A 61 -8.94 -2.34 5.78
CA VAL A 61 -10.00 -1.31 5.73
C VAL A 61 -11.04 -1.56 6.81
N GLY A 62 -11.52 -2.80 6.94
CA GLY A 62 -12.49 -3.18 7.96
C GLY A 62 -12.00 -2.89 9.38
N SER A 63 -10.69 -3.07 9.62
CA SER A 63 -10.06 -2.78 10.92
C SER A 63 -9.84 -1.29 11.17
N LEU A 64 -9.62 -0.50 10.12
CA LEU A 64 -9.36 0.95 10.22
C LEU A 64 -10.63 1.80 10.21
N ASN A 65 -11.71 1.36 9.57
CA ASN A 65 -12.97 2.11 9.49
C ASN A 65 -13.49 2.59 10.87
N PRO A 66 -13.44 1.78 11.95
CA PRO A 66 -13.87 2.26 13.27
C PRO A 66 -13.01 3.40 13.82
N LEU A 67 -11.70 3.36 13.60
CA LEU A 67 -10.81 4.47 13.95
C LEU A 67 -11.20 5.74 13.19
N GLY A 68 -11.62 5.58 11.93
CA GLY A 68 -12.04 6.69 11.06
C GLY A 68 -13.28 7.35 11.62
N GLY A 69 -14.33 6.57 11.88
CA GLY A 69 -15.56 7.08 12.48
C GLY A 69 -15.34 7.74 13.86
N MET A 70 -14.49 7.16 14.71
CA MET A 70 -14.11 7.80 15.98
C MET A 70 -13.40 9.14 15.77
N PHE A 71 -12.52 9.23 14.77
CA PHE A 71 -11.83 10.47 14.44
C PHE A 71 -12.77 11.54 13.88
N GLU A 72 -13.64 11.16 12.95
CA GLU A 72 -14.62 12.06 12.37
C GLU A 72 -15.58 12.61 13.43
N HIS A 73 -16.06 11.73 14.32
CA HIS A 73 -16.99 12.11 15.39
C HIS A 73 -16.33 12.95 16.49
N ALA A 74 -15.14 12.56 16.96
CA ALA A 74 -14.44 13.26 18.04
C ALA A 74 -14.03 14.68 17.64
N PHE A 75 -13.65 14.88 16.37
CA PHE A 75 -13.09 16.15 15.91
C PHE A 75 -14.01 16.93 14.96
N ASN A 76 -15.20 16.42 14.63
CA ASN A 76 -16.11 17.00 13.63
C ASN A 76 -15.43 17.27 12.27
N ILE A 77 -14.54 16.36 11.85
CA ILE A 77 -13.82 16.43 10.57
C ILE A 77 -14.41 15.37 9.65
N GLN A 78 -14.68 15.68 8.39
CA GLN A 78 -14.92 14.66 7.37
C GLN A 78 -13.58 14.18 6.83
N GLY A 79 -13.28 12.88 6.90
CA GLY A 79 -11.95 12.39 6.56
C GLY A 79 -11.85 10.88 6.39
N ILE A 80 -11.28 10.48 5.26
CA ILE A 80 -10.82 9.11 5.04
C ILE A 80 -9.50 8.93 5.77
N ILE A 81 -9.33 7.84 6.53
CA ILE A 81 -8.01 7.50 7.09
C ILE A 81 -7.05 7.27 5.93
N PRO A 82 -5.93 8.01 5.86
CA PRO A 82 -4.96 7.87 4.78
C PRO A 82 -4.31 6.50 4.87
N ASN A 83 -4.82 5.56 4.08
CA ASN A 83 -4.28 4.23 3.93
C ASN A 83 -4.15 3.88 2.45
N ASN A 84 -2.91 3.63 2.02
CA ASN A 84 -2.60 3.37 0.63
C ASN A 84 -3.30 2.11 0.09
N GLU A 85 -3.37 1.04 0.89
CA GLU A 85 -3.95 -0.23 0.46
C GLU A 85 -5.47 -0.14 0.31
N ALA A 86 -6.13 0.54 1.25
CA ALA A 86 -7.56 0.83 1.22
C ALA A 86 -7.96 1.64 -0.02
N ILE A 87 -7.31 2.81 -0.20
CA ILE A 87 -7.67 3.77 -1.24
C ILE A 87 -7.36 3.19 -2.63
N VAL A 88 -6.22 2.53 -2.78
CA VAL A 88 -5.86 1.90 -4.05
C VAL A 88 -6.84 0.77 -4.36
N SER A 89 -7.19 -0.08 -3.40
CA SER A 89 -8.12 -1.20 -3.66
C SER A 89 -9.48 -0.74 -4.19
N ILE A 90 -10.03 0.33 -3.61
CA ILE A 90 -11.27 0.96 -4.10
C ILE A 90 -11.06 1.57 -5.49
N ALA A 91 -9.95 2.28 -5.70
CA ALA A 91 -9.65 2.88 -6.99
C ALA A 91 -9.46 1.85 -8.11
N LEU A 92 -9.00 0.64 -7.80
CA LEU A 92 -8.78 -0.42 -8.79
C LEU A 92 -10.07 -0.95 -9.41
N GLU A 93 -11.19 -0.91 -8.69
CA GLU A 93 -12.49 -1.31 -9.26
C GLU A 93 -12.85 -0.46 -10.48
N LYS A 94 -12.45 0.82 -10.47
CA LYS A 94 -12.75 1.78 -11.54
C LYS A 94 -11.59 1.98 -12.51
N TYR A 95 -10.35 1.96 -12.02
CA TYR A 95 -9.15 2.36 -12.76
C TYR A 95 -8.12 1.24 -12.92
N GLY A 96 -8.47 -0.01 -12.59
CA GLY A 96 -7.56 -1.15 -12.61
C GLY A 96 -6.91 -1.39 -13.99
N ALA A 97 -7.69 -1.24 -15.07
CA ALA A 97 -7.19 -1.43 -16.43
C ALA A 97 -6.09 -0.43 -16.80
N SER A 98 -6.37 0.86 -16.62
CA SER A 98 -5.40 1.93 -16.82
C SER A 98 -4.18 1.79 -15.91
N THR A 99 -4.39 1.38 -14.65
CA THR A 99 -3.32 1.19 -13.66
C THR A 99 -2.33 0.12 -14.11
N ALA A 100 -2.84 -1.04 -14.54
CA ALA A 100 -1.98 -2.14 -14.97
C ALA A 100 -1.17 -1.78 -16.22
N LEU A 101 -1.80 -1.10 -17.19
CA LEU A 101 -1.12 -0.61 -18.39
C LEU A 101 -0.06 0.45 -18.06
N ILE A 102 -0.40 1.42 -17.19
CA ILE A 102 0.54 2.44 -16.74
C ILE A 102 1.75 1.80 -16.07
N MET A 103 1.55 0.80 -15.20
CA MET A 103 2.63 0.06 -14.54
C MET A 103 3.52 -0.66 -15.56
N ALA A 104 2.92 -1.40 -16.50
CA ALA A 104 3.66 -2.19 -17.48
C ALA A 104 4.54 -1.30 -18.37
N PHE A 105 3.93 -0.30 -19.01
CA PHE A 105 4.65 0.64 -19.87
C PHE A 105 5.53 1.61 -19.07
N GLY A 106 5.19 1.88 -17.80
CA GLY A 106 6.01 2.68 -16.88
C GLY A 106 7.32 1.99 -16.51
N MET A 107 7.31 0.66 -16.35
CA MET A 107 8.53 -0.12 -16.21
C MET A 107 9.40 -0.06 -17.48
N VAL A 108 8.78 -0.14 -18.67
CA VAL A 108 9.50 0.06 -19.94
C VAL A 108 10.11 1.46 -19.99
N ALA A 109 9.36 2.49 -19.64
CA ALA A 109 9.86 3.86 -19.56
C ALA A 109 11.00 4.01 -18.54
N ASN A 110 10.92 3.34 -17.37
CA ASN A 110 11.99 3.33 -16.38
C ASN A 110 13.29 2.72 -16.94
N ILE A 111 13.20 1.62 -17.69
CA ILE A 111 14.35 1.00 -18.37
C ILE A 111 14.92 1.95 -19.43
N VAL A 112 14.08 2.63 -20.21
CA VAL A 112 14.51 3.62 -21.21
C VAL A 112 15.24 4.77 -20.53
N VAL A 113 14.69 5.33 -19.45
CA VAL A 113 15.34 6.38 -18.65
C VAL A 113 16.68 5.89 -18.11
N ALA A 114 16.74 4.70 -17.52
CA ALA A 114 17.98 4.13 -17.02
C ALA A 114 19.01 3.83 -18.12
N ARG A 115 18.56 3.51 -19.33
CA ARG A 115 19.45 3.23 -20.45
C ARG A 115 20.10 4.52 -20.97
N PHE A 116 19.30 5.55 -21.27
CA PHE A 116 19.76 6.74 -21.98
C PHE A 116 20.17 7.91 -21.08
N THR A 117 19.73 7.94 -19.82
CA THR A 117 20.08 9.01 -18.87
C THR A 117 21.16 8.57 -17.87
N ARG A 118 21.63 9.50 -17.03
CA ARG A 118 22.55 9.20 -15.91
C ARG A 118 21.85 8.55 -14.71
N LEU A 119 20.51 8.46 -14.70
CA LEU A 119 19.73 7.86 -13.62
C LEU A 119 19.69 6.34 -13.79
N LYS A 120 20.76 5.63 -13.41
CA LYS A 120 20.89 4.17 -13.58
C LYS A 120 20.14 3.36 -12.51
N TYR A 121 18.88 3.71 -12.24
CA TYR A 121 18.07 3.08 -11.20
C TYR A 121 16.88 2.33 -11.82
N ILE A 122 16.76 1.06 -11.46
CA ILE A 122 15.61 0.21 -11.82
C ILE A 122 14.79 -0.03 -10.56
N PHE A 123 13.54 0.42 -10.57
CA PHE A 123 12.66 0.34 -9.41
C PHE A 123 11.91 -0.98 -9.41
N LEU A 124 12.38 -1.94 -8.61
CA LEU A 124 11.87 -3.32 -8.60
C LEU A 124 10.72 -3.58 -7.63
N THR A 125 10.30 -2.57 -6.85
CA THR A 125 9.25 -2.73 -5.83
C THR A 125 7.85 -2.71 -6.46
N GLY A 126 7.43 -3.85 -7.02
CA GLY A 126 6.21 -3.96 -7.84
C GLY A 126 4.92 -3.44 -7.20
N HIS A 127 4.65 -3.77 -5.93
CA HIS A 127 3.41 -3.33 -5.27
C HIS A 127 3.35 -1.80 -5.09
N HIS A 128 4.46 -1.15 -4.74
CA HIS A 128 4.53 0.31 -4.69
C HIS A 128 4.38 0.92 -6.08
N THR A 129 5.06 0.36 -7.09
CA THR A 129 4.93 0.83 -8.48
C THR A 129 3.49 0.75 -8.94
N PHE A 130 2.79 -0.32 -8.55
CA PHE A 130 1.39 -0.51 -8.83
C PHE A 130 0.49 0.54 -8.15
N TYR A 131 0.73 0.83 -6.86
CA TYR A 131 0.01 1.88 -6.13
C TYR A 131 0.22 3.26 -6.76
N MET A 132 1.46 3.58 -7.13
CA MET A 132 1.78 4.85 -7.78
C MET A 132 1.20 4.93 -9.19
N ALA A 133 1.20 3.84 -9.95
CA ALA A 133 0.52 3.75 -11.24
C ALA A 133 -0.98 4.05 -11.10
N CYS A 134 -1.60 3.55 -10.03
CA CYS A 134 -3.02 3.78 -9.74
C CYS A 134 -3.28 5.26 -9.45
N MET A 135 -2.48 5.86 -8.56
CA MET A 135 -2.62 7.28 -8.22
C MET A 135 -2.39 8.19 -9.42
N ILE A 136 -1.35 7.94 -10.23
CA ILE A 136 -1.13 8.68 -11.47
C ILE A 136 -2.32 8.53 -12.43
N GLY A 137 -2.82 7.30 -12.58
CA GLY A 137 -3.99 7.01 -13.42
C GLY A 137 -5.24 7.75 -12.97
N VAL A 138 -5.53 7.76 -11.67
CA VAL A 138 -6.66 8.50 -11.07
C VAL A 138 -6.52 9.99 -11.33
N ILE A 139 -5.35 10.58 -11.01
CA ILE A 139 -5.10 12.02 -11.17
C ILE A 139 -5.25 12.44 -12.63
N LEU A 140 -4.67 11.67 -13.57
CA LEU A 140 -4.77 11.96 -15.00
C LEU A 140 -6.21 11.81 -15.51
N THR A 141 -6.96 10.82 -15.04
CA THR A 141 -8.38 10.67 -15.43
C THR A 141 -9.20 11.85 -14.94
N VAL A 142 -8.99 12.29 -13.70
CA VAL A 142 -9.66 13.48 -13.15
C VAL A 142 -9.26 14.75 -13.91
N ALA A 143 -8.02 14.82 -14.39
CA ALA A 143 -7.55 15.89 -15.27
C ALA A 143 -8.10 15.80 -16.71
N GLY A 144 -8.93 14.80 -17.04
CA GLY A 144 -9.60 14.65 -18.33
C GLY A 144 -8.82 13.82 -19.37
N PHE A 145 -7.75 13.13 -18.98
CA PHE A 145 -7.05 12.23 -19.89
C PHE A 145 -7.80 10.90 -20.02
N GLU A 146 -7.89 10.38 -21.23
CA GLU A 146 -8.53 9.10 -21.52
C GLU A 146 -7.68 8.23 -22.47
N GLY A 147 -7.98 6.93 -22.47
CA GLY A 147 -7.41 5.96 -23.40
C GLY A 147 -5.88 5.99 -23.49
N VAL A 148 -5.36 6.12 -24.72
CA VAL A 148 -3.92 6.09 -25.01
C VAL A 148 -3.19 7.28 -24.38
N GLY A 149 -3.80 8.47 -24.37
CA GLY A 149 -3.18 9.67 -23.80
C GLY A 149 -2.93 9.53 -22.30
N LEU A 150 -3.88 8.90 -21.59
CA LEU A 150 -3.74 8.59 -20.17
C LEU A 150 -2.61 7.59 -19.91
N VAL A 151 -2.58 6.48 -20.65
CA VAL A 151 -1.57 5.43 -20.45
C VAL A 151 -0.18 5.94 -20.80
N PHE A 152 -0.02 6.60 -21.95
CA PHE A 152 1.25 7.13 -22.39
C PHE A 152 1.84 8.14 -21.40
N THR A 153 1.05 9.15 -21.02
CA THR A 153 1.48 10.20 -20.09
C THR A 153 1.76 9.61 -18.71
N GLY A 154 0.88 8.74 -18.22
CA GLY A 154 1.04 8.10 -16.93
C GLY A 154 2.29 7.23 -16.85
N SER A 155 2.59 6.46 -17.90
CA SER A 155 3.79 5.61 -17.96
C SER A 155 5.08 6.42 -18.03
N LEU A 156 5.10 7.53 -18.76
CA LEU A 156 6.28 8.41 -18.80
C LEU A 156 6.54 9.03 -17.42
N ILE A 157 5.50 9.54 -16.76
CA ILE A 157 5.61 10.08 -15.41
C ILE A 157 6.11 8.99 -14.46
N LEU A 158 5.48 7.82 -14.46
CA LEU A 158 5.83 6.71 -13.59
C LEU A 158 7.29 6.27 -13.79
N GLY A 159 7.71 6.07 -15.04
CA GLY A 159 9.06 5.64 -15.37
C GLY A 159 10.13 6.66 -14.93
N LEU A 160 9.84 7.94 -15.06
CA LEU A 160 10.70 9.03 -14.59
C LEU A 160 10.81 9.03 -13.06
N VAL A 161 9.68 8.98 -12.33
CA VAL A 161 9.72 9.00 -10.86
C VAL A 161 10.39 7.76 -10.27
N MET A 162 10.23 6.60 -10.92
CA MET A 162 10.92 5.36 -10.56
C MET A 162 12.45 5.47 -10.68
N ALA A 163 12.97 6.33 -11.56
CA ALA A 163 14.42 6.58 -11.66
C ALA A 163 14.87 7.74 -10.77
N PHE A 164 14.03 8.77 -10.64
CA PHE A 164 14.33 10.00 -9.91
C PHE A 164 14.39 9.81 -8.39
N PHE A 165 13.42 9.14 -7.79
CA PHE A 165 13.38 8.99 -6.33
C PHE A 165 14.56 8.19 -5.77
N PRO A 166 14.92 7.01 -6.31
CA PRO A 166 16.12 6.31 -5.85
C PRO A 166 17.38 7.16 -5.96
N ALA A 167 17.53 7.92 -7.04
CA ALA A 167 18.65 8.84 -7.21
C ALA A 167 18.71 9.91 -6.11
N LEU A 168 17.55 10.47 -5.74
CA LEU A 168 17.45 11.47 -4.68
C LEU A 168 17.81 10.90 -3.30
N ALA A 169 17.37 9.67 -3.01
CA ALA A 169 17.70 8.97 -1.76
C ALA A 169 19.16 8.49 -1.69
N GLN A 170 19.83 8.32 -2.84
CA GLN A 170 21.10 7.58 -2.90
C GLN A 170 22.21 8.16 -2.03
N ARG A 171 22.25 9.48 -1.83
CA ARG A 171 23.23 10.11 -0.93
C ARG A 171 23.10 9.61 0.51
N TYR A 172 21.87 9.44 0.99
CA TYR A 172 21.62 8.95 2.35
C TYR A 172 21.74 7.43 2.41
N MET A 173 21.27 6.72 1.37
CA MET A 173 21.42 5.26 1.30
C MET A 173 22.87 4.81 1.39
N ARG A 174 23.77 5.42 0.63
CA ARG A 174 25.21 5.11 0.71
C ARG A 174 25.80 5.26 2.11
N ARG A 175 25.30 6.20 2.92
CA ARG A 175 25.74 6.37 4.31
C ARG A 175 25.21 5.28 5.24
N ILE A 176 24.01 4.76 4.95
CA ILE A 176 23.34 3.72 5.74
C ILE A 176 23.90 2.33 5.38
N THR A 177 24.04 2.03 4.09
CA THR A 177 24.46 0.70 3.60
C THR A 177 25.98 0.55 3.48
N GLY A 178 26.71 1.66 3.36
CA GLY A 178 28.16 1.64 3.10
C GLY A 178 28.54 1.21 1.68
N THR A 179 27.57 0.92 0.80
CA THR A 179 27.77 0.46 -0.59
C THR A 179 26.93 1.27 -1.57
N ASP A 180 27.29 1.27 -2.85
CA ASP A 180 26.54 1.94 -3.93
C ASP A 180 25.71 0.97 -4.80
N ASP A 181 25.67 -0.30 -4.42
CA ASP A 181 25.04 -1.37 -5.21
C ASP A 181 23.51 -1.36 -5.11
N ILE A 182 22.96 -0.78 -4.04
CA ILE A 182 21.54 -0.80 -3.72
C ILE A 182 21.03 0.63 -3.57
N ALA A 183 19.84 0.87 -4.12
CA ALA A 183 19.12 2.13 -4.00
C ALA A 183 17.75 1.92 -3.36
N PHE A 184 17.18 2.99 -2.83
CA PHE A 184 15.91 2.93 -2.11
C PHE A 184 14.72 3.23 -3.01
N GLY A 185 13.90 2.21 -3.26
CA GLY A 185 12.73 2.29 -4.12
C GLY A 185 11.43 2.48 -3.34
N HIS A 186 11.11 3.74 -2.98
CA HIS A 186 9.83 4.11 -2.36
C HIS A 186 9.37 5.51 -2.78
N PHE A 187 8.06 5.75 -2.90
CA PHE A 187 7.53 7.04 -3.37
C PHE A 187 7.44 8.12 -2.29
N GLY A 188 7.54 7.73 -1.01
CA GLY A 188 7.71 8.63 0.13
C GLY A 188 9.12 9.24 0.27
N THR A 189 9.97 9.10 -0.74
CA THR A 189 11.41 9.46 -0.69
C THR A 189 11.68 10.90 -0.29
N LEU A 190 10.84 11.86 -0.70
CA LEU A 190 11.03 13.26 -0.31
C LEU A 190 11.02 13.43 1.22
N GLY A 191 10.12 12.75 1.91
CA GLY A 191 10.05 12.77 3.37
C GLY A 191 11.31 12.18 4.00
N TYR A 192 11.80 11.04 3.52
CA TYR A 192 13.02 10.41 4.05
C TYR A 192 14.27 11.26 3.80
N VAL A 193 14.39 11.84 2.62
CA VAL A 193 15.49 12.74 2.24
C VAL A 193 15.47 14.00 3.09
N LEU A 194 14.28 14.55 3.35
CA LEU A 194 14.09 15.69 4.25
C LEU A 194 14.48 15.33 5.70
N SER A 195 14.02 14.18 6.21
CA SER A 195 14.39 13.69 7.53
C SER A 195 15.90 13.46 7.65
N GLY A 196 16.53 12.88 6.63
CA GLY A 196 17.98 12.72 6.57
C GLY A 196 18.73 14.05 6.55
N TRP A 197 18.18 15.05 5.85
CA TRP A 197 18.75 16.40 5.81
C TRP A 197 18.66 17.10 7.18
N ILE A 198 17.48 17.10 7.80
CA ILE A 198 17.28 17.65 9.15
C ILE A 198 18.17 16.92 10.17
N GLY A 199 18.23 15.59 10.10
CA GLY A 199 19.11 14.78 10.94
C GLY A 199 20.59 15.13 10.77
N SER A 200 21.03 15.50 9.56
CA SER A 200 22.41 15.94 9.33
C SER A 200 22.76 17.31 9.92
N LEU A 201 21.74 18.15 10.16
CA LEU A 201 21.88 19.46 10.79
C LEU A 201 21.81 19.36 12.33
N CYS A 202 20.83 18.62 12.84
CA CYS A 202 20.54 18.55 14.29
C CYS A 202 21.21 17.38 15.02
N GLY A 203 21.61 16.31 14.31
CA GLY A 203 22.04 15.04 14.90
C GLY A 203 23.55 14.84 15.01
N LYS A 204 24.38 15.89 14.87
CA LYS A 204 25.85 15.73 15.00
C LYS A 204 26.19 15.19 16.40
N GLY A 205 26.68 13.94 16.46
CA GLY A 205 27.05 13.25 17.70
C GLY A 205 25.91 12.50 18.40
N SER A 206 24.69 12.44 17.83
CA SER A 206 23.60 11.64 18.40
C SER A 206 23.82 10.15 18.18
N ARG A 207 23.58 9.34 19.22
CA ARG A 207 23.57 7.88 19.09
C ARG A 207 22.39 7.42 18.25
N SER A 208 22.60 6.38 17.44
CA SER A 208 21.51 5.74 16.72
C SER A 208 20.51 5.15 17.72
N THR A 209 19.22 5.32 17.47
CA THR A 209 18.17 4.65 18.24
C THR A 209 18.25 3.12 18.10
N GLU A 210 18.91 2.60 17.07
CA GLU A 210 19.16 1.17 16.89
C GLU A 210 20.17 0.63 17.91
N GLU A 211 21.11 1.48 18.36
CA GLU A 211 22.11 1.17 19.37
C GLU A 211 21.62 1.43 20.80
N MET A 212 20.34 1.78 20.97
CA MET A 212 19.76 2.09 22.26
C MET A 212 19.64 0.82 23.13
N ASN A 213 20.38 0.80 24.24
CA ASN A 213 20.28 -0.26 25.24
C ASN A 213 19.07 0.00 26.16
N LEU A 214 17.97 -0.67 25.87
CA LEU A 214 16.79 -0.68 26.73
C LEU A 214 17.02 -1.59 27.96
N PRO A 215 16.51 -1.23 29.15
CA PRO A 215 16.53 -2.13 30.31
C PRO A 215 15.79 -3.43 29.98
N LYS A 216 16.17 -4.55 30.60
CA LYS A 216 15.64 -5.91 30.29
C LYS A 216 14.12 -5.95 30.18
N ASN A 217 13.42 -5.21 31.04
CA ASN A 217 11.95 -5.16 31.11
C ASN A 217 11.29 -4.48 29.89
N LEU A 218 12.01 -3.68 29.11
CA LEU A 218 11.52 -2.98 27.91
C LEU A 218 12.15 -3.54 26.62
N SER A 219 12.94 -4.61 26.72
CA SER A 219 13.62 -5.21 25.57
C SER A 219 12.68 -5.73 24.49
N PHE A 220 11.43 -6.08 24.85
CA PHE A 220 10.39 -6.48 23.90
C PHE A 220 10.02 -5.36 22.92
N LEU A 221 10.23 -4.08 23.27
CA LEU A 221 9.97 -2.95 22.38
C LEU A 221 10.96 -2.86 21.20
N ARG A 222 12.04 -3.65 21.22
CA ARG A 222 12.96 -3.79 20.08
C ARG A 222 12.34 -4.66 18.98
N ASP A 223 11.33 -5.47 19.29
CA ASP A 223 10.53 -6.14 18.29
C ASP A 223 9.59 -5.12 17.64
N SER A 224 9.80 -4.88 16.34
CA SER A 224 9.02 -3.90 15.58
C SER A 224 7.52 -4.25 15.57
N SER A 225 7.17 -5.54 15.57
CA SER A 225 5.76 -5.97 15.57
C SER A 225 5.10 -5.66 16.91
N ILE A 226 5.80 -5.89 18.03
CA ILE A 226 5.28 -5.57 19.36
C ILE A 226 5.17 -4.05 19.55
N SER A 227 6.17 -3.30 19.11
CA SER A 227 6.17 -1.84 19.20
C SER A 227 5.04 -1.20 18.38
N ILE A 228 4.82 -1.65 17.14
CA ILE A 228 3.75 -1.15 16.27
C ILE A 228 2.38 -1.47 16.87
N SER A 229 2.16 -2.71 17.32
CA SER A 229 0.86 -3.12 17.89
C SER A 229 0.53 -2.35 19.17
N LEU A 230 1.51 -2.14 20.06
CA LEU A 230 1.32 -1.33 21.27
C LEU A 230 1.02 0.13 20.94
N THR A 231 1.72 0.70 19.96
CA THR A 231 1.50 2.08 19.53
C THR A 231 0.10 2.27 18.94
N MET A 232 -0.33 1.35 18.07
CA MET A 232 -1.68 1.37 17.50
C MET A 232 -2.76 1.19 18.57
N MET A 233 -2.55 0.31 19.55
CA MET A 233 -3.46 0.16 20.68
C MET A 233 -3.64 1.48 21.45
N ILE A 234 -2.54 2.18 21.76
CA ILE A 234 -2.60 3.47 22.47
C ILE A 234 -3.37 4.51 21.64
N ILE A 235 -3.12 4.59 20.33
CA ILE A 235 -3.83 5.51 19.43
C ILE A 235 -5.33 5.21 19.43
N TYR A 236 -5.73 3.95 19.30
CA TYR A 236 -7.15 3.55 19.34
C TYR A 236 -7.80 3.90 20.67
N LEU A 237 -7.10 3.73 21.80
CA LEU A 237 -7.62 4.08 23.12
C LEU A 237 -7.84 5.59 23.27
N ILE A 238 -6.87 6.40 22.85
CA ILE A 238 -7.01 7.87 22.87
C ILE A 238 -8.21 8.29 22.02
N MET A 239 -8.35 7.70 20.84
CA MET A 239 -9.46 8.00 19.94
C MET A 239 -10.81 7.57 20.50
N ALA A 240 -10.90 6.38 21.11
CA ALA A 240 -12.13 5.88 21.69
C ALA A 240 -12.58 6.70 22.91
N VAL A 241 -11.63 7.17 23.74
CA VAL A 241 -11.93 8.11 24.84
C VAL A 241 -12.39 9.45 24.29
N SER A 242 -11.74 9.97 23.25
CA SER A 242 -12.05 11.27 22.66
C SER A 242 -13.42 11.28 21.94
N ALA A 243 -13.79 10.19 21.29
CA ALA A 243 -15.08 10.05 20.61
C ALA A 243 -16.26 9.85 21.59
N GLY A 244 -15.97 9.54 22.86
CA GLY A 244 -16.99 9.36 23.88
C GLY A 244 -17.56 7.95 23.94
N ARG A 245 -17.82 7.49 25.16
CA ARG A 245 -18.28 6.12 25.46
C ARG A 245 -19.58 5.75 24.75
N GLU A 246 -20.56 6.65 24.74
CA GLU A 246 -21.88 6.41 24.16
C GLU A 246 -21.81 6.16 22.65
N TYR A 247 -21.00 6.95 21.93
CA TYR A 247 -20.79 6.78 20.50
C TYR A 247 -20.08 5.47 20.18
N VAL A 248 -19.01 5.13 20.91
CA VAL A 248 -18.26 3.88 20.68
C VAL A 248 -19.11 2.66 21.00
N GLU A 249 -19.89 2.71 22.08
CA GLU A 249 -20.72 1.58 22.50
C GLU A 249 -21.90 1.31 21.57
N ALA A 250 -22.53 2.39 21.07
CA ALA A 250 -23.63 2.30 20.12
C ALA A 250 -23.18 1.87 18.72
N THR A 251 -21.99 2.28 18.29
CA THR A 251 -21.57 2.16 16.88
C THR A 251 -20.62 0.98 16.63
N PHE A 252 -19.71 0.66 17.56
CA PHE A 252 -18.59 -0.26 17.29
C PHE A 252 -18.46 -1.43 18.25
N SER A 253 -19.05 -1.37 19.45
CA SER A 253 -18.91 -2.45 20.44
C SER A 253 -20.13 -3.39 20.52
N GLY A 254 -21.21 -3.10 19.80
CA GLY A 254 -22.45 -3.86 19.89
C GLY A 254 -23.04 -3.89 21.31
N GLY A 255 -22.88 -2.78 22.07
CA GLY A 255 -23.37 -2.66 23.44
C GLY A 255 -22.46 -3.25 24.54
N LYS A 256 -21.19 -3.58 24.23
CA LYS A 256 -20.19 -4.00 25.23
C LYS A 256 -19.29 -2.84 25.66
N THR A 257 -18.80 -2.86 26.90
CA THR A 257 -17.96 -1.80 27.45
C THR A 257 -16.65 -1.63 26.66
N ILE A 258 -16.20 -0.38 26.52
CA ILE A 258 -14.98 0.08 25.80
C ILE A 258 -13.69 -0.72 26.11
N TRP A 259 -13.64 -1.44 27.23
CA TRP A 259 -12.47 -2.19 27.72
C TRP A 259 -12.37 -3.63 27.22
N CYS A 260 -13.44 -4.24 26.69
CA CYS A 260 -13.48 -5.66 26.34
C CYS A 260 -13.30 -5.96 24.84
N THR A 261 -13.09 -4.94 24.02
CA THR A 261 -13.07 -5.07 22.57
C THR A 261 -11.69 -4.68 22.06
N PRO A 262 -10.76 -5.63 21.91
CA PRO A 262 -9.79 -5.53 20.82
C PRO A 262 -10.23 -6.35 19.60
N SER A 263 -11.06 -7.37 19.82
CA SER A 263 -11.50 -8.33 18.80
C SER A 263 -12.74 -7.92 17.99
N SER A 264 -13.56 -6.98 18.48
CA SER A 264 -14.76 -6.52 17.74
C SER A 264 -14.49 -5.36 16.78
N TRP A 265 -13.29 -4.78 16.78
CA TRP A 265 -12.91 -3.72 15.84
C TRP A 265 -12.68 -4.22 14.40
N GLN A 266 -12.83 -5.52 14.14
CA GLN A 266 -12.47 -6.15 12.86
C GLN A 266 -13.64 -6.45 11.92
N SER A 267 -14.91 -6.34 12.32
CA SER A 267 -16.04 -6.51 11.35
C SER A 267 -17.41 -6.07 11.91
N PRO A 268 -18.34 -5.59 11.05
CA PRO A 268 -19.74 -5.35 11.41
C PRO A 268 -20.65 -6.59 11.30
N SER A 269 -20.11 -7.82 11.18
CA SER A 269 -20.92 -9.04 11.09
C SER A 269 -21.31 -9.61 12.47
N PRO A 270 -22.50 -10.25 12.60
CA PRO A 270 -23.14 -10.53 13.89
C PRO A 270 -22.34 -11.52 14.76
N PRO A 271 -22.47 -11.44 16.10
CA PRO A 271 -21.51 -12.04 17.02
C PRO A 271 -21.79 -13.53 17.24
N ALA A 272 -20.89 -14.39 16.76
CA ALA A 272 -20.84 -15.81 17.10
C ALA A 272 -19.83 -16.11 18.23
N TYR A 273 -19.73 -15.26 19.26
CA TYR A 273 -18.89 -15.55 20.45
C TYR A 273 -19.54 -14.94 21.71
N SER A 274 -20.58 -15.61 22.22
CA SER A 274 -21.38 -15.18 23.39
C SER A 274 -20.94 -15.78 24.73
N SER A 275 -19.94 -16.67 24.76
CA SER A 275 -19.76 -17.55 25.94
C SER A 275 -18.64 -17.16 26.91
N PHE A 276 -17.70 -16.28 26.56
CA PHE A 276 -16.49 -16.07 27.38
C PHE A 276 -16.58 -14.93 28.40
N CYS A 277 -17.56 -14.03 28.31
CA CYS A 277 -17.60 -12.80 29.12
C CYS A 277 -18.60 -12.86 30.30
N LYS A 278 -19.31 -13.97 30.49
CA LYS A 278 -20.25 -14.16 31.62
C LYS A 278 -19.60 -14.66 32.91
N ALA A 279 -18.29 -14.91 32.93
CA ALA A 279 -17.60 -15.55 34.05
C ALA A 279 -16.81 -14.60 34.97
N SER A 280 -17.09 -13.29 34.94
CA SER A 280 -16.36 -12.33 35.78
C SER A 280 -17.28 -11.21 36.27
N VAL A 281 -18.22 -11.60 37.15
CA VAL A 281 -18.84 -10.73 38.16
C VAL A 281 -18.66 -11.44 39.50
#